data_AF-A0A916J4B6-F1
#
_entry.id   AF-A0A916J4B6-F1
#
_cell.length_a   1.000
_cell.length_b   1.000
_cell.length_c   1.000
_cell.angle_alpha   90.00
_cell.angle_beta   90.00
_cell.angle_gamma   90.00
#
_symmetry.space_group_name_H-M   'P 1'
#
loop_
_entity.id
_entity.type
_entity.pdbx_description
1 polymer ?
#
loop_
_entity_poly.entity_id
_entity_poly.type
_entity_poly.pdbx_seq_one_letter_code
_entity_poly.pdbx_strand_id
1 'polypeptide(L)'
;MAILSADQSRQARKEFGLSQADVAEATGLKRQYLSEFESETAQRFTSAQLRKLRTFYENKLEEARAAGEEIELTFGDAEETPAASIEAVKAKRFFFPVADEVSDETLASTLANIRANDKKLAESLATLAERESSLFGEGDYTEEVLQAIRESLSLLAANYLQVRAIGGWPEIGLSASNDKLSGNDVLAAIIASMTDNFAAAGLLGSAAVEGEEKERRAV
;
A
#
# COMPACT_ATOMS: atom_id res chain seq x y z
N MET A 1 -16.27 -4.99 -18.54
CA MET A 1 -16.00 -4.29 -19.81
C MET A 1 -14.56 -3.81 -19.80
N ALA A 2 -13.69 -4.55 -20.50
CA ALA A 2 -12.25 -4.33 -20.51
C ALA A 2 -11.84 -2.98 -21.13
N ILE A 3 -10.77 -2.41 -20.59
CA ILE A 3 -10.18 -1.12 -20.96
C ILE A 3 -9.31 -1.32 -22.21
N LEU A 4 -9.49 -0.50 -23.25
CA LEU A 4 -8.64 -0.50 -24.45
C LEU A 4 -7.19 -0.15 -24.07
N SER A 5 -6.22 -0.99 -24.42
CA SER A 5 -4.80 -0.72 -24.19
C SER A 5 -4.19 0.23 -25.23
N ALA A 6 -3.04 0.82 -24.90
CA ALA A 6 -2.30 1.72 -25.80
C ALA A 6 -1.88 1.01 -27.09
N ASP A 7 -1.40 -0.23 -26.99
CA ASP A 7 -1.01 -1.06 -28.13
C ASP A 7 -2.19 -1.39 -29.03
N GLN A 8 -3.34 -1.78 -28.45
CA GLN A 8 -4.57 -2.03 -29.22
C GLN A 8 -5.04 -0.79 -29.97
N SER A 9 -4.98 0.39 -29.35
CA SER A 9 -5.31 1.66 -30.02
C SER A 9 -4.35 1.95 -31.17
N ARG A 10 -3.05 1.78 -30.94
CA ARG A 10 -1.99 2.04 -31.94
C ARG A 10 -2.11 1.07 -33.13
N GLN A 11 -2.37 -0.20 -32.85
CA GLN A 11 -2.57 -1.23 -33.87
C GLN A 11 -3.84 -0.98 -34.67
N ALA A 12 -4.98 -0.77 -34.02
CA ALA A 12 -6.24 -0.44 -34.70
C ALA A 12 -6.09 0.77 -35.61
N ARG A 13 -5.43 1.84 -35.13
CA ARG A 13 -5.17 3.04 -35.95
C ARG A 13 -4.32 2.75 -37.19
N LYS A 14 -3.31 1.88 -37.08
CA LYS A 14 -2.46 1.48 -38.22
C LYS A 14 -3.23 0.64 -39.23
N GLU A 15 -4.00 -0.34 -38.77
CA GLU A 15 -4.81 -1.21 -39.64
C GLU A 15 -5.84 -0.40 -40.44
N PHE A 16 -6.49 0.58 -39.80
CA PHE A 16 -7.45 1.47 -40.48
C PHE A 16 -6.81 2.63 -41.24
N GLY A 17 -5.47 2.74 -41.28
CA GLY A 17 -4.77 3.82 -41.98
C GLY A 17 -5.04 5.24 -41.45
N LEU A 18 -5.47 5.36 -40.18
CA LEU A 18 -5.90 6.63 -39.60
C LEU A 18 -4.72 7.40 -38.99
N SER A 19 -4.74 8.73 -39.10
CA SER A 19 -3.83 9.59 -38.33
C SER A 19 -4.37 9.83 -36.91
N GLN A 20 -3.49 10.23 -35.99
CA GLN A 20 -3.92 10.66 -34.66
C GLN A 20 -4.85 11.89 -34.70
N ALA A 21 -4.78 12.69 -35.76
CA ALA A 21 -5.69 13.82 -35.95
C ALA A 21 -7.10 13.35 -36.32
N ASP A 22 -7.20 12.37 -37.23
CA ASP A 22 -8.49 11.83 -37.69
C ASP A 22 -9.26 11.18 -36.55
N VAL A 23 -8.55 10.39 -35.72
CA VAL A 23 -9.15 9.75 -34.54
C VAL A 23 -9.58 10.81 -33.50
N ALA A 24 -8.76 11.83 -33.28
CA ALA A 24 -9.07 12.91 -32.33
C ALA A 24 -10.30 13.72 -32.78
N GLU A 25 -10.41 14.01 -34.07
CA GLU A 25 -11.56 14.72 -34.67
C GLU A 25 -12.84 13.89 -34.57
N ALA A 26 -12.80 12.62 -34.98
CA ALA A 26 -13.96 11.74 -34.96
C ALA A 26 -14.47 11.43 -33.54
N THR A 27 -13.57 11.37 -32.56
CA THR A 27 -13.93 11.05 -31.16
C THR A 27 -14.12 12.29 -30.28
N GLY A 28 -13.74 13.48 -30.75
CA GLY A 28 -13.71 14.71 -29.97
C GLY A 28 -12.70 14.68 -28.81
N LEU A 29 -11.72 13.77 -28.86
CA LEU A 29 -10.67 13.65 -27.85
C LEU A 29 -9.48 14.55 -28.23
N LYS A 30 -8.75 15.05 -27.24
CA LYS A 30 -7.57 15.88 -27.51
C LYS A 30 -6.48 15.03 -28.18
N ARG A 31 -6.03 15.45 -29.37
CA ARG A 31 -4.93 14.80 -30.10
C ARG A 31 -3.68 14.59 -29.25
N GLN A 32 -3.32 15.57 -28.43
CA GLN A 32 -2.18 15.46 -27.50
C GLN A 32 -2.34 14.26 -26.55
N TYR A 33 -3.55 14.04 -26.01
CA TYR A 33 -3.80 12.95 -25.08
C TYR A 33 -3.78 11.59 -25.79
N LEU A 34 -4.21 11.54 -27.05
CA LEU A 34 -4.08 10.34 -27.88
C LEU A 34 -2.62 10.00 -28.16
N SER A 35 -1.79 11.01 -28.46
CA SER A 35 -0.35 10.83 -28.67
C SER A 35 0.36 10.34 -27.40
N GLU A 36 0.08 10.95 -26.25
CA GLU A 36 0.65 10.57 -24.95
C GLU A 36 0.19 9.18 -24.48
N PHE A 37 -1.07 8.83 -24.77
CA PHE A 37 -1.62 7.50 -24.50
C PHE A 37 -0.98 6.42 -25.39
N GLU A 38 -0.94 6.65 -26.71
CA GLU A 38 -0.33 5.71 -27.66
C GLU A 38 1.18 5.58 -27.49
N SER A 39 1.87 6.52 -26.84
CA SER A 39 3.31 6.46 -26.56
C SER A 39 3.64 5.99 -25.15
N GLU A 40 2.65 5.55 -24.38
CA GLU A 40 2.77 5.11 -22.98
C GLU A 40 3.43 6.14 -22.05
N THR A 41 3.52 7.40 -22.50
CA THR A 41 4.20 8.46 -21.76
C THR A 41 3.31 9.04 -20.67
N ALA A 42 1.99 9.06 -20.89
CA ALA A 42 1.01 9.43 -19.86
C ALA A 42 -0.39 8.87 -20.17
N GLN A 43 -1.04 8.26 -19.17
CA GLN A 43 -2.43 7.84 -19.29
C GLN A 43 -3.37 8.96 -18.84
N ARG A 44 -3.63 9.92 -19.73
CA ARG A 44 -4.55 11.04 -19.45
C ARG A 44 -6.02 10.74 -19.72
N PHE A 45 -6.33 9.61 -20.35
CA PHE A 45 -7.71 9.24 -20.63
C PHE A 45 -8.40 8.62 -19.43
N THR A 46 -9.62 9.09 -19.14
CA THR A 46 -10.51 8.44 -18.18
C THR A 46 -11.07 7.14 -18.77
N SER A 47 -11.56 6.24 -17.92
CA SER A 47 -12.20 5.00 -18.38
C SER A 47 -13.36 5.24 -19.35
N ALA A 48 -14.10 6.35 -19.21
CA ALA A 48 -15.16 6.74 -20.14
C ALA A 48 -14.61 7.14 -21.52
N GLN A 49 -13.46 7.81 -21.57
CA GLN A 49 -12.80 8.19 -22.82
C GLN A 49 -12.20 6.96 -23.53
N LEU A 50 -11.64 6.02 -22.77
CA LEU A 50 -11.13 4.75 -23.32
C LEU A 50 -12.25 3.88 -23.88
N ARG A 51 -13.43 3.86 -23.23
CA ARG A 51 -14.63 3.22 -23.81
C ARG A 51 -15.06 3.89 -25.11
N LYS A 52 -15.02 5.23 -25.18
CA LYS A 52 -15.35 5.98 -26.40
C LYS A 52 -14.41 5.64 -27.56
N LEU A 53 -13.11 5.51 -27.30
CA LEU A 53 -12.12 5.07 -28.30
C LEU A 53 -12.38 3.64 -28.76
N ARG A 54 -12.67 2.73 -27.82
CA ARG A 54 -12.99 1.34 -28.12
C ARG A 54 -14.21 1.24 -29.04
N THR A 55 -15.31 1.88 -28.68
CA THR A 55 -16.54 1.90 -29.50
C THR A 55 -16.28 2.47 -30.89
N PHE A 56 -15.44 3.51 -31.01
CA PHE A 56 -15.07 4.04 -32.32
C PHE A 56 -14.36 3.00 -33.21
N TYR A 57 -13.38 2.28 -32.67
CA TYR A 57 -12.66 1.26 -33.44
C TYR A 57 -13.50 0.00 -33.70
N GLU A 58 -14.38 -0.39 -32.77
CA GLU A 58 -15.35 -1.48 -32.98
C GLU A 58 -16.32 -1.14 -34.12
N ASN A 59 -16.85 0.09 -34.15
CA ASN A 59 -17.70 0.55 -35.26
C ASN A 59 -16.93 0.56 -36.60
N LYS A 60 -15.66 0.98 -36.60
CA LYS A 60 -14.81 0.93 -37.80
C LYS A 60 -14.53 -0.49 -38.27
N LEU A 61 -14.38 -1.43 -37.33
CA LEU A 61 -14.22 -2.85 -37.65
C LEU A 61 -15.50 -3.43 -38.26
N GLU A 62 -16.68 -3.05 -37.77
CA GLU A 62 -17.96 -3.42 -38.37
C GLU A 62 -18.14 -2.84 -39.78
N GLU A 63 -17.77 -1.57 -39.98
CA GLU A 63 -17.76 -0.92 -41.31
C GLU A 63 -16.83 -1.66 -42.29
N ALA A 64 -15.61 -1.99 -41.85
CA ALA A 64 -14.62 -2.71 -42.67
C ALA A 64 -15.09 -4.13 -43.02
N ARG A 65 -15.67 -4.87 -42.06
CA ARG A 65 -16.27 -6.19 -42.32
C ARG A 65 -17.44 -6.11 -43.30
N ALA A 66 -18.28 -5.08 -43.19
CA ALA A 66 -19.37 -4.85 -44.13
C ALA A 66 -18.88 -4.50 -45.54
N ALA A 67 -17.69 -3.88 -45.65
CA ALA A 67 -17.02 -3.59 -46.91
C ALA A 67 -16.26 -4.80 -47.50
N GLY A 68 -16.21 -5.93 -46.79
CA GLY A 68 -15.52 -7.15 -47.22
C GLY A 68 -14.01 -7.16 -46.92
N GLU A 69 -13.55 -6.29 -46.02
CA GLU A 69 -12.15 -6.27 -45.57
C GLU A 69 -11.95 -7.25 -44.39
N GLU A 70 -11.03 -8.20 -44.54
CA GLU A 70 -10.64 -9.13 -43.48
C GLU A 70 -9.58 -8.50 -42.56
N ILE A 71 -10.03 -7.60 -41.69
CA ILE A 71 -9.18 -7.03 -40.62
C ILE A 71 -9.35 -7.88 -39.35
N GLU A 72 -8.29 -8.58 -38.96
CA GLU A 72 -8.28 -9.43 -37.76
C GLU A 72 -7.81 -8.63 -36.53
N LEU A 73 -8.70 -7.76 -36.02
CA LEU A 73 -8.51 -7.06 -34.75
C LEU A 73 -9.34 -7.74 -33.66
N THR A 74 -8.67 -8.22 -32.62
CA THR A 74 -9.32 -8.78 -31.43
C THR A 74 -9.19 -7.81 -30.25
N PHE A 75 -10.31 -7.17 -29.91
CA PHE A 75 -10.42 -6.43 -28.65
C PHE A 75 -10.80 -7.41 -27.54
N GLY A 76 -9.83 -8.19 -27.07
CA GLY A 76 -10.04 -9.16 -25.99
C GLY A 76 -10.68 -8.50 -24.76
N ASP A 77 -11.41 -9.29 -23.97
CA ASP A 77 -11.50 -9.01 -22.54
C ASP A 77 -10.07 -9.10 -22.04
N ALA A 78 -9.42 -7.95 -21.89
CA ALA A 78 -8.11 -7.90 -21.31
C ALA A 78 -8.18 -8.71 -20.00
N GLU A 79 -7.36 -9.76 -19.89
CA GLU A 79 -6.73 -10.07 -18.60
C GLU A 79 -6.46 -8.73 -17.97
N GLU A 80 -6.95 -8.52 -16.74
CA GLU A 80 -6.80 -7.28 -15.99
C GLU A 80 -5.34 -6.83 -16.08
N THR A 81 -5.07 -6.03 -17.11
CA THR A 81 -3.76 -5.46 -17.32
C THR A 81 -3.76 -4.44 -16.21
N PRO A 82 -2.88 -4.59 -15.20
CA PRO A 82 -2.98 -3.85 -13.97
C PRO A 82 -3.10 -2.40 -14.37
N ALA A 83 -4.26 -1.81 -14.06
CA ALA A 83 -4.57 -0.47 -14.48
C ALA A 83 -3.36 0.39 -14.12
N ALA A 84 -2.70 0.98 -15.11
CA ALA A 84 -1.74 2.03 -14.84
C ALA A 84 -2.56 3.12 -14.16
N SER A 85 -2.58 3.06 -12.83
CA SER A 85 -3.10 4.11 -12.00
C SER A 85 -2.38 5.35 -12.49
N ILE A 86 -3.13 6.41 -12.79
CA ILE A 86 -2.53 7.74 -12.90
C ILE A 86 -1.66 7.88 -11.66
N GLU A 87 -0.34 7.79 -11.81
CA GLU A 87 0.59 8.17 -10.76
C GLU A 87 0.46 9.68 -10.69
N ALA A 88 -0.62 10.12 -10.05
CA ALA A 88 -0.79 11.47 -9.55
C ALA A 88 0.47 11.72 -8.74
N VAL A 89 1.42 12.46 -9.35
CA VAL A 89 2.82 12.63 -8.92
C VAL A 89 3.04 11.82 -7.67
N LYS A 90 3.29 10.50 -7.81
CA LYS A 90 3.17 9.57 -6.67
C LYS A 90 4.04 10.20 -5.60
N ALA A 91 3.40 10.83 -4.60
CA ALA A 91 4.13 11.44 -3.51
C ALA A 91 5.04 10.33 -3.06
N LYS A 92 6.35 10.56 -2.97
CA LYS A 92 7.29 9.50 -2.57
C LYS A 92 6.73 8.92 -1.28
N ARG A 93 6.09 7.76 -1.40
CA ARG A 93 5.32 7.14 -0.35
C ARG A 93 6.25 6.09 0.17
N PHE A 94 6.62 6.25 1.44
CA PHE A 94 7.26 5.17 2.15
C PHE A 94 6.28 4.00 2.17
N PHE A 95 6.67 2.94 1.48
CA PHE A 95 5.98 1.66 1.52
C PHE A 95 6.80 0.76 2.44
N PHE A 96 6.14 0.20 3.45
CA PHE A 96 6.73 -0.85 4.25
C PHE A 96 6.27 -2.18 3.65
N PRO A 97 7.19 -3.01 3.12
CA PRO A 97 6.83 -4.35 2.68
C PRO A 97 6.31 -5.13 3.89
N VAL A 98 5.30 -5.97 3.66
CA VAL A 98 4.78 -6.93 4.62
C VAL A 98 5.31 -8.30 4.21
N ALA A 99 5.73 -9.11 5.17
CA ALA A 99 6.22 -10.46 4.91
C ALA A 99 5.06 -11.34 4.40
N ASP A 100 5.34 -12.22 3.44
CA ASP A 100 4.32 -13.02 2.74
C ASP A 100 3.60 -14.00 3.67
N GLU A 101 4.20 -14.33 4.81
CA GLU A 101 3.64 -15.25 5.81
C GLU A 101 2.59 -14.59 6.72
N VAL A 102 2.43 -13.27 6.66
CA VAL A 102 1.48 -12.50 7.48
C VAL A 102 0.09 -12.56 6.86
N SER A 103 -0.90 -13.06 7.60
CA SER A 103 -2.28 -13.12 7.12
C SER A 103 -2.94 -11.73 7.03
N ASP A 104 -3.95 -11.58 6.15
CA ASP A 104 -4.74 -10.34 6.03
C ASP A 104 -5.43 -9.94 7.34
N GLU A 105 -5.87 -10.94 8.14
CA GLU A 105 -6.49 -10.72 9.45
C GLU A 105 -5.48 -10.17 10.45
N THR A 106 -4.29 -10.77 10.50
CA THR A 106 -3.13 -10.32 11.29
C THR A 106 -2.73 -8.89 10.92
N LEU A 107 -2.67 -8.59 9.62
CA LEU A 107 -2.38 -7.26 9.12
C LEU A 107 -3.45 -6.24 9.53
N ALA A 108 -4.74 -6.58 9.38
CA ALA A 108 -5.85 -5.73 9.77
C ALA A 108 -5.86 -5.44 11.29
N SER A 109 -5.62 -6.45 12.11
CA SER A 109 -5.49 -6.35 13.57
C SER A 109 -4.31 -5.45 13.97
N THR A 110 -3.14 -5.65 13.35
CA THR A 110 -1.95 -4.81 13.59
C THR A 110 -2.23 -3.36 13.26
N LEU A 111 -2.84 -3.08 12.11
CA LEU A 111 -3.21 -1.71 11.72
C LEU A 111 -4.26 -1.10 12.66
N ALA A 112 -5.17 -1.91 13.23
CA ALA A 112 -6.12 -1.44 14.25
C ALA A 112 -5.40 -1.04 15.54
N ASN A 113 -4.42 -1.83 15.99
CA ASN A 113 -3.59 -1.51 17.16
C ASN A 113 -2.76 -0.24 16.95
N ILE A 114 -2.12 -0.10 15.79
CA ILE A 114 -1.39 1.13 15.43
C ILE A 114 -2.33 2.34 15.49
N ARG A 115 -3.52 2.26 14.90
CA ARG A 115 -4.51 3.35 14.94
C ARG A 115 -4.97 3.67 16.36
N ALA A 116 -5.14 2.67 17.21
CA ALA A 116 -5.49 2.87 18.62
C ALA A 116 -4.37 3.58 19.38
N ASN A 117 -3.12 3.19 19.14
CA ASN A 117 -1.93 3.84 19.70
C ASN A 117 -1.79 5.27 19.18
N ASP A 118 -1.99 5.52 17.89
CA ASP A 118 -1.96 6.85 17.28
C ASP A 118 -3.01 7.78 17.89
N LYS A 119 -4.20 7.24 18.18
CA LYS A 119 -5.26 8.01 18.86
C LYS A 119 -4.82 8.43 20.26
N LYS A 120 -4.30 7.49 21.06
CA LYS A 120 -3.77 7.80 22.41
C LYS A 120 -2.60 8.78 22.35
N LEU A 121 -1.69 8.58 21.40
CA LEU A 121 -0.56 9.46 21.16
C LEU A 121 -1.03 10.89 20.81
N ALA A 122 -2.02 11.03 19.94
CA ALA A 122 -2.59 12.34 19.60
C ALA A 122 -3.20 13.03 20.83
N GLU A 123 -3.88 12.28 21.70
CA GLU A 123 -4.42 12.78 22.97
C GLU A 123 -3.28 13.24 23.90
N SER A 124 -2.21 12.45 24.07
CA SER A 124 -1.05 12.81 24.88
C SER A 124 -0.29 14.02 24.34
N LEU A 125 -0.06 14.09 23.02
CA LEU A 125 0.65 15.21 22.37
C LEU A 125 -0.15 16.52 22.38
N ALA A 126 -1.46 16.46 22.59
CA ALA A 126 -2.30 17.64 22.77
C ALA A 126 -2.23 18.24 24.18
N THR A 127 -1.55 17.56 25.12
CA THR A 127 -1.39 18.05 26.49
C THR A 127 -0.50 19.29 26.49
N LEU A 128 -0.93 20.35 27.18
CA LEU A 128 -0.16 21.58 27.31
C LEU A 128 1.15 21.28 28.05
N ALA A 129 2.29 21.70 27.49
CA ALA A 129 3.60 21.49 28.10
C ALA A 129 3.83 22.47 29.25
N GLU A 130 3.06 22.30 30.33
CA GLU A 130 3.19 23.06 31.57
C GLU A 130 4.55 22.82 32.22
N ARG A 131 5.09 23.89 32.79
CA ARG A 131 6.34 23.88 33.54
C ARG A 131 6.05 24.35 34.94
N GLU A 132 6.75 23.78 35.91
CA GLU A 132 6.75 24.35 37.26
C GLU A 132 7.22 25.81 37.16
N SER A 133 6.53 26.70 37.87
CA SER A 133 6.69 28.14 37.72
C SER A 133 8.07 28.60 38.21
N SER A 134 9.02 28.73 37.28
CA SER A 134 10.23 29.54 37.46
C SER A 134 9.98 30.93 36.89
N LEU A 135 10.25 31.97 37.69
CA LEU A 135 9.97 33.39 37.42
C LEU A 135 10.55 33.92 36.09
N PHE A 136 11.41 33.15 35.41
CA PHE A 136 12.09 33.50 34.17
C PHE A 136 12.01 32.43 33.04
N GLY A 137 11.08 31.48 33.12
CA GLY A 137 10.80 30.55 32.00
C GLY A 137 11.73 29.34 31.86
N GLU A 138 12.60 29.10 32.84
CA GLU A 138 13.51 27.94 32.90
C GLU A 138 13.05 26.89 33.94
N GLY A 139 11.74 26.70 34.09
CA GLY A 139 11.20 25.67 35.00
C GLY A 139 11.22 24.28 34.39
N ASP A 140 11.37 23.25 35.22
CA ASP A 140 11.22 21.85 34.80
C ASP A 140 9.77 21.57 34.36
N TYR A 141 9.58 20.57 33.50
CA TYR A 141 8.24 20.10 33.14
C TYR A 141 7.53 19.50 34.36
N THR A 142 6.21 19.67 34.44
CA THR A 142 5.44 19.00 35.49
C THR A 142 5.50 17.47 35.30
N GLU A 143 5.25 16.71 36.37
CA GLU A 143 5.29 15.24 36.30
C GLU A 143 4.24 14.70 35.33
N GLU A 144 3.09 15.37 35.19
CA GLU A 144 2.06 15.02 34.20
C GLU A 144 2.60 15.14 32.77
N VAL A 145 3.36 16.19 32.48
CA VAL A 145 3.99 16.39 31.17
C VAL A 145 5.09 15.36 30.95
N LEU A 146 5.91 15.07 31.96
CA LEU A 146 6.94 14.02 31.87
C LEU A 146 6.32 12.65 31.62
N GLN A 147 5.21 12.32 32.29
CA GLN A 147 4.48 11.09 32.07
C GLN A 147 3.90 11.02 30.66
N ALA A 148 3.28 12.10 30.17
CA ALA A 148 2.77 12.18 28.80
C ALA A 148 3.89 12.00 27.76
N ILE A 149 5.09 12.53 28.01
CA ILE A 149 6.28 12.32 27.16
C ILE A 149 6.69 10.84 27.16
N ARG A 150 6.81 10.21 28.33
CA ARG A 150 7.19 8.79 28.46
C ARG A 150 6.18 7.88 27.75
N GLU A 151 4.89 8.12 27.93
CA GLU A 151 3.83 7.35 27.29
C GLU A 151 3.84 7.55 25.78
N SER A 152 4.00 8.79 25.31
CA SER A 152 4.11 9.10 23.88
C SER A 152 5.27 8.37 23.21
N LEU A 153 6.45 8.39 23.84
CA LEU A 153 7.63 7.67 23.34
C LEU A 153 7.42 6.15 23.34
N SER A 154 6.73 5.62 24.35
CA SER A 154 6.41 4.20 24.44
C SER A 154 5.44 3.77 23.33
N LEU A 155 4.41 4.57 23.04
CA LEU A 155 3.46 4.32 21.95
C LEU A 155 4.15 4.37 20.58
N LEU A 156 5.04 5.34 20.36
CA LEU A 156 5.86 5.43 19.14
C LEU A 156 6.75 4.20 18.96
N ALA A 157 7.42 3.76 20.02
CA ALA A 157 8.26 2.56 20.00
C ALA A 157 7.43 1.29 19.71
N ALA A 158 6.25 1.16 20.33
CA ALA A 158 5.34 0.03 20.09
C ALA A 158 4.89 -0.03 18.62
N ASN A 159 4.48 1.10 18.04
CA ASN A 159 4.09 1.17 16.62
C ASN A 159 5.25 0.80 15.69
N TYR A 160 6.46 1.28 15.99
CA TYR A 160 7.65 0.91 15.23
C TYR A 160 7.92 -0.60 15.27
N LEU A 161 7.84 -1.22 16.44
CA LEU A 161 8.04 -2.66 16.60
C LEU A 161 6.96 -3.47 15.88
N GLN A 162 5.69 -3.04 15.92
CA GLN A 162 4.60 -3.67 15.18
C GLN A 162 4.85 -3.64 13.67
N VAL A 163 5.28 -2.50 13.13
CA VAL A 163 5.65 -2.36 11.70
C VAL A 163 6.81 -3.30 11.34
N ARG A 164 7.82 -3.41 12.22
CA ARG A 164 8.97 -4.30 12.00
C ARG A 164 8.62 -5.78 12.12
N ALA A 165 7.70 -6.13 13.00
CA ALA A 165 7.25 -7.51 13.17
C ALA A 165 6.54 -8.03 11.91
N ILE A 166 5.67 -7.22 11.29
CA ILE A 166 4.96 -7.60 10.06
C ILE A 166 5.83 -7.44 8.80
N GLY A 167 6.80 -6.52 8.79
CA GLY A 167 7.66 -6.27 7.63
C GLY A 167 8.94 -7.09 7.59
N GLY A 168 9.29 -7.75 8.69
CA GLY A 168 10.54 -8.49 8.86
C GLY A 168 11.74 -7.57 9.13
N TRP A 169 12.52 -7.93 10.14
CA TRP A 169 13.80 -7.29 10.46
C TRP A 169 14.83 -8.35 10.87
N PRO A 170 15.51 -8.96 9.89
CA PRO A 170 16.37 -10.12 10.12
C PRO A 170 17.60 -9.80 10.99
N GLU A 171 18.13 -8.57 10.95
CA GLU A 171 19.31 -8.17 11.71
C GLU A 171 19.13 -8.18 13.24
N ILE A 172 17.88 -8.07 13.72
CA ILE A 172 17.58 -8.12 15.16
C ILE A 172 16.54 -9.20 15.51
N GLY A 173 16.27 -10.12 14.58
CA GLY A 173 15.41 -11.27 14.82
C GLY A 173 13.92 -10.98 14.92
N LEU A 174 13.47 -9.74 14.67
CA LEU A 174 12.05 -9.39 14.69
C LEU A 174 11.40 -9.78 13.37
N SER A 175 10.85 -10.99 13.33
CA SER A 175 10.00 -11.44 12.25
C SER A 175 8.87 -12.27 12.84
N ALA A 176 7.67 -12.22 12.25
CA ALA A 176 6.59 -13.14 12.58
C ALA A 176 6.99 -14.63 12.39
N SER A 177 8.08 -14.90 11.68
CA SER A 177 8.64 -16.22 11.40
C SER A 177 9.88 -16.60 12.23
N ASN A 178 10.40 -15.72 13.10
CA ASN A 178 11.60 -15.99 13.90
C ASN A 178 11.26 -16.41 15.34
N ASP A 179 11.20 -17.73 15.58
CA ASP A 179 10.93 -18.32 16.91
C ASP A 179 12.21 -18.67 17.70
N LYS A 180 13.40 -18.23 17.27
CA LYS A 180 14.66 -18.62 17.92
C LYS A 180 15.57 -17.43 18.20
N LEU A 181 15.38 -16.82 19.37
CA LEU A 181 16.37 -15.95 19.98
C LEU A 181 16.90 -16.59 21.25
N SER A 182 18.16 -17.01 21.20
CA SER A 182 18.88 -17.51 22.36
C SER A 182 19.26 -16.36 23.29
N GLY A 183 18.92 -16.47 24.58
CA GLY A 183 19.69 -15.85 25.65
C GLY A 183 18.93 -14.88 26.55
N ASN A 184 19.33 -14.84 27.82
CA ASN A 184 18.80 -14.01 28.90
C ASN A 184 19.24 -12.52 28.75
N ASP A 185 19.01 -11.93 27.58
CA ASP A 185 19.39 -10.55 27.26
C ASP A 185 18.17 -9.62 27.14
N VAL A 186 18.44 -8.31 27.11
CA VAL A 186 17.40 -7.27 27.07
C VAL A 186 16.54 -7.38 25.81
N LEU A 187 17.12 -7.83 24.70
CA LEU A 187 16.39 -8.03 23.45
C LEU A 187 15.42 -9.19 23.59
N ALA A 188 15.84 -10.31 24.19
CA ALA A 188 14.97 -11.44 24.49
C ALA A 188 13.85 -11.08 25.47
N ALA A 189 14.09 -10.25 26.47
CA ALA A 189 13.04 -9.79 27.39
C ALA A 189 12.01 -8.89 26.70
N ILE A 190 12.46 -7.97 25.85
CA ILE A 190 11.58 -7.11 25.05
C ILE A 190 10.79 -7.95 24.05
N ILE A 191 11.46 -8.88 23.37
CA ILE A 191 10.82 -9.78 22.41
C ILE A 191 9.82 -10.67 23.14
N ALA A 192 10.14 -11.34 24.25
CA ALA A 192 9.20 -12.15 25.01
C ALA A 192 7.95 -11.36 25.44
N SER A 193 8.14 -10.16 25.99
CA SER A 193 7.01 -9.28 26.35
C SER A 193 6.17 -8.85 25.14
N MET A 194 6.78 -8.72 23.96
CA MET A 194 6.08 -8.37 22.72
C MET A 194 5.48 -9.59 22.04
N THR A 195 6.12 -10.75 22.12
CA THR A 195 5.65 -12.08 21.68
C THR A 195 4.35 -12.42 22.37
N ASP A 196 4.25 -12.20 23.69
CA ASP A 196 2.97 -12.40 24.41
C ASP A 196 1.86 -11.48 23.86
N ASN A 197 2.19 -10.22 23.58
CA ASN A 197 1.24 -9.27 22.97
C ASN A 197 0.90 -9.62 21.51
N PHE A 198 1.86 -10.17 20.76
CA PHE A 198 1.71 -10.58 19.36
C PHE A 198 0.95 -11.90 19.25
N ALA A 199 1.20 -12.85 20.14
CA ALA A 199 0.46 -14.10 20.26
C ALA A 199 -0.98 -13.85 20.71
N ALA A 200 -1.19 -12.99 21.71
CA ALA A 200 -2.53 -12.55 22.12
C ALA A 200 -3.28 -11.83 20.99
N ALA A 201 -2.56 -11.18 20.08
CA ALA A 201 -3.10 -10.53 18.89
C ALA A 201 -3.15 -11.43 17.63
N GLY A 202 -2.77 -12.72 17.73
CA GLY A 202 -2.81 -13.68 16.62
C GLY A 202 -1.80 -13.38 15.50
N LEU A 203 -0.72 -12.66 15.79
CA LEU A 203 0.30 -12.25 14.82
C LEU A 203 1.47 -13.23 14.69
N LEU A 204 1.52 -14.21 15.59
CA LEU A 204 2.45 -15.34 15.53
C LEU A 204 1.63 -16.60 15.23
N GLY A 205 2.13 -17.44 14.32
CA GLY A 205 1.46 -18.68 13.93
C GLY A 205 1.32 -19.65 15.11
N SER A 206 0.27 -20.48 15.12
CA SER A 206 -0.03 -21.44 16.20
C SER A 206 1.10 -22.43 16.51
N ALA A 207 2.01 -22.67 15.55
CA ALA A 207 3.18 -23.52 15.75
C ALA A 207 4.22 -22.93 16.74
N ALA A 208 4.30 -21.60 16.87
CA ALA A 208 5.18 -20.92 17.81
C ALA A 208 4.71 -21.09 19.26
N VAL A 209 3.39 -21.05 19.46
CA VAL A 209 2.75 -21.12 20.79
C VAL A 209 2.85 -22.53 21.41
N GLU A 210 2.73 -23.58 20.59
CA GLU A 210 2.88 -24.98 21.06
C GLU A 210 4.34 -25.36 21.37
N GLY A 211 5.31 -24.69 20.75
CA GLY A 211 6.75 -24.89 21.00
C GLY A 211 7.14 -24.43 22.40
N GLU A 212 6.73 -23.22 22.79
CA GLU A 212 7.03 -22.65 24.11
C GLU A 212 6.29 -23.35 25.25
N GLU A 213 5.04 -23.79 25.07
CA GLU A 213 4.29 -24.48 26.14
C GLU A 213 4.91 -25.84 26.49
N LYS A 214 5.53 -26.52 25.51
CA LYS A 214 6.28 -27.76 25.74
C LYS A 214 7.63 -27.50 26.42
N GLU A 215 8.29 -26.40 26.07
CA GLU A 215 9.60 -26.04 26.65
C GLU A 215 9.46 -25.52 28.09
N ARG A 216 8.41 -24.74 28.40
CA ARG A 216 8.09 -24.30 29.77
C ARG A 216 7.61 -25.42 30.70
N ARG A 217 7.08 -26.53 30.16
CA ARG A 217 6.72 -27.74 30.94
C ARG A 217 7.88 -28.72 31.12
N ALA A 218 8.99 -28.53 30.40
CA ALA A 218 10.16 -29.40 30.44
C ALA A 218 11.28 -28.88 31.36
N VAL A 219 11.10 -27.71 31.98
CA VAL A 219 11.96 -27.11 33.02
C VAL A 219 11.25 -27.17 34.36
#